data_AF-A0A0D9W7F1-F1
#
_entry.id   AF-A0A0D9W7F1-F1
#
_cell.length_a   1.000
_cell.length_b   1.000
_cell.length_c   1.000
_cell.angle_alpha   90.00
_cell.angle_beta   90.00
_cell.angle_gamma   90.00
#
_symmetry.space_group_name_H-M   'P 1'
#
loop_
_entity.id
_entity.type
_entity.pdbx_description
1 polymer ?
#
loop_
_entity_poly.entity_id
_entity_poly.type
_entity_poly.pdbx_seq_one_letter_code
_entity_poly.pdbx_strand_id
1 'polypeptide(L)'
;MAPAATATAAASPSTSFRLLYRIPLPPTPASALCLPPPRCRGGIRTARQVAVSGDVSSSSSSSDVAAEEAAAAPKIGKRVRVTAPVRVHHVSKAPVLDLRGMKGVVKQYVGIWKGKRITANLPFKVEFEIRVDGQDKPVRFFAHLREDEFELVGDQ
;
A
#
# COMPACT_ATOMS: atom_id res chain seq x y z
N MET A 1 44.64 14.25 60.50
CA MET A 1 45.06 15.03 59.32
C MET A 1 44.06 14.72 58.21
N ALA A 2 43.07 15.59 58.03
CA ALA A 2 41.95 15.42 57.10
C ALA A 2 41.82 16.72 56.28
N PRO A 3 41.67 16.68 54.95
CA PRO A 3 41.48 17.88 54.16
C PRO A 3 40.00 18.23 53.96
N ALA A 4 39.79 19.53 53.81
CA ALA A 4 38.55 20.27 53.92
C ALA A 4 37.59 20.09 52.73
N ALA A 5 36.29 20.17 53.03
CA ALA A 5 35.20 20.24 52.07
C ALA A 5 35.12 21.63 51.43
N THR A 6 35.01 21.68 50.11
CA THR A 6 34.74 22.91 49.33
C THR A 6 33.32 22.82 48.76
N ALA A 7 32.45 23.70 49.24
CA ALA A 7 31.12 23.93 48.68
C ALA A 7 31.22 25.01 47.60
N THR A 8 30.70 24.73 46.40
CA THR A 8 30.55 25.72 45.32
C THR A 8 29.11 25.71 44.86
N ALA A 9 28.44 26.84 45.07
CA ALA A 9 27.13 27.16 44.53
C ALA A 9 27.30 27.82 43.15
N ALA A 10 26.35 27.59 42.22
CA ALA A 10 25.59 28.64 41.52
C ALA A 10 25.02 28.16 40.16
N ALA A 11 23.71 28.39 40.05
CA ALA A 11 22.96 28.87 38.90
C ALA A 11 22.86 28.05 37.60
N SER A 12 21.65 27.56 37.36
CA SER A 12 21.08 27.14 36.07
C SER A 12 21.01 28.28 35.06
N PRO A 13 21.30 28.05 33.77
CA PRO A 13 20.86 28.92 32.69
C PRO A 13 19.59 28.37 32.02
N SER A 14 18.46 28.98 32.36
CA SER A 14 17.22 28.93 31.59
C SER A 14 17.42 29.74 30.30
N THR A 15 17.43 29.09 29.14
CA THR A 15 17.55 29.78 27.83
C THR A 15 16.28 29.55 27.01
N SER A 16 15.33 30.45 27.24
CA SER A 16 14.16 30.65 26.37
C SER A 16 14.57 31.44 25.13
N PHE A 17 14.72 30.79 23.98
CA PHE A 17 14.78 31.48 22.69
C PHE A 17 13.40 31.47 22.03
N ARG A 18 12.58 32.47 22.39
CA ARG A 18 11.42 32.89 21.61
C ARG A 18 11.85 34.07 20.72
N LEU A 19 12.07 33.81 19.43
CA LEU A 19 12.12 34.86 18.41
C LEU A 19 10.99 34.61 17.42
N LEU A 20 9.82 35.15 17.75
CA LEU A 20 8.71 35.34 16.83
C LEU A 20 9.06 36.53 15.92
N TYR A 21 9.59 36.25 14.72
CA TYR A 21 9.64 37.24 13.65
C TYR A 21 8.22 37.45 13.11
N ARG A 22 7.53 38.42 13.69
CA ARG A 22 6.23 38.92 13.22
C ARG A 22 6.50 39.99 12.17
N ILE A 23 6.49 39.61 10.90
CA ILE A 23 6.64 40.52 9.77
C ILE A 23 5.37 41.41 9.69
N PRO A 24 5.48 42.76 9.62
CA PRO A 24 4.32 43.64 9.47
C PRO A 24 3.86 43.70 8.01
N LEU A 25 2.56 43.54 7.79
CA LEU A 25 1.86 43.75 6.51
C LEU A 25 1.59 45.26 6.30
N PRO A 26 1.82 45.83 5.11
CA PRO A 26 1.47 47.22 4.82
C PRO A 26 -0.04 47.38 4.50
N PRO A 27 -0.67 48.52 4.86
CA PRO A 27 -2.09 48.78 4.56
C PRO A 27 -2.35 49.61 3.30
N THR A 28 -3.28 49.12 2.44
CA THR A 28 -4.25 49.84 1.55
C THR A 28 -3.71 50.78 0.42
N PRO A 29 -4.44 51.11 -0.69
CA PRO A 29 -5.91 51.16 -0.85
C PRO A 29 -6.54 50.64 -2.17
N ALA A 30 -7.87 50.48 -2.06
CA ALA A 30 -8.99 50.51 -2.99
C ALA A 30 -8.82 50.69 -4.53
N SER A 31 -9.65 49.91 -5.22
CA SER A 31 -10.42 50.25 -6.44
C SER A 31 -9.72 50.30 -7.80
N ALA A 32 -9.87 49.23 -8.58
CA ALA A 32 -9.92 49.30 -10.05
C ALA A 32 -10.76 48.15 -10.64
N LEU A 33 -12.02 48.47 -10.94
CA LEU A 33 -12.83 48.01 -12.09
C LEU A 33 -12.80 46.50 -12.44
N CYS A 34 -13.78 45.76 -11.93
CA CYS A 34 -14.17 44.46 -12.49
C CYS A 34 -14.81 44.66 -13.88
N LEU A 35 -14.07 44.36 -14.95
CA LEU A 35 -14.66 44.12 -16.26
C LEU A 35 -15.40 42.76 -16.23
N PRO A 36 -16.64 42.66 -16.75
CA PRO A 36 -17.37 41.39 -16.76
C PRO A 36 -16.68 40.38 -17.70
N PRO A 37 -16.72 39.07 -17.37
CA PRO A 37 -16.12 38.06 -18.22
C PRO A 37 -16.84 37.96 -19.57
N PRO A 38 -16.12 37.70 -20.68
CA PRO A 38 -16.76 37.44 -21.97
C PRO A 38 -17.62 36.19 -21.87
N ARG A 39 -18.91 36.34 -22.18
CA ARG A 39 -19.85 35.23 -22.34
C ARG A 39 -19.42 34.38 -23.53
N CYS A 40 -18.65 33.33 -23.27
CA CYS A 40 -18.39 32.30 -24.27
C CYS A 40 -19.67 31.47 -24.47
N ARG A 41 -20.54 31.91 -25.38
CA ARG A 41 -21.52 31.02 -26.03
C ARG A 41 -20.77 30.21 -27.08
N GLY A 42 -20.74 28.88 -26.94
CA GLY A 42 -20.22 28.02 -28.00
C GLY A 42 -19.58 26.71 -27.54
N GLY A 43 -20.20 25.97 -26.64
CA GLY A 43 -19.84 24.57 -26.42
C GLY A 43 -20.68 23.69 -27.35
N ILE A 44 -20.16 23.39 -28.54
CA ILE A 44 -20.75 22.39 -29.44
C ILE A 44 -20.76 21.06 -28.68
N ARG A 45 -21.96 20.59 -28.31
CA ARG A 45 -22.16 19.25 -27.76
C ARG A 45 -21.97 18.26 -28.90
N THR A 46 -20.75 17.78 -29.10
CA THR A 46 -20.54 16.56 -29.89
C THR A 46 -21.05 15.38 -29.06
N ALA A 47 -22.33 15.04 -29.23
CA ALA A 47 -22.86 13.77 -28.76
C ALA A 47 -22.17 12.67 -29.58
N ARG A 48 -21.19 12.00 -28.98
CA ARG A 48 -20.55 10.83 -29.56
C ARG A 48 -21.55 9.68 -29.44
N GLN A 49 -22.38 9.49 -30.45
CA GLN A 49 -23.20 8.28 -30.55
C GLN A 49 -22.29 7.13 -30.98
N VAL A 50 -22.14 6.14 -30.10
CA VAL A 50 -21.54 4.86 -30.43
C VAL A 50 -22.69 3.87 -30.56
N ALA A 51 -22.99 3.47 -31.79
CA ALA A 51 -23.88 2.34 -32.04
C ALA A 51 -23.11 1.06 -31.69
N VAL A 52 -23.31 0.54 -30.48
CA VAL A 52 -22.92 -0.83 -30.13
C VAL A 52 -24.10 -1.71 -30.52
N SER A 53 -24.04 -2.28 -31.73
CA SER A 53 -24.71 -3.54 -32.03
C SER A 53 -23.85 -4.64 -31.43
N GLY A 54 -24.00 -4.85 -30.13
CA GLY A 54 -23.48 -6.01 -29.44
C GLY A 54 -24.66 -6.74 -28.85
N ASP A 55 -25.01 -7.87 -29.44
CA ASP A 55 -25.82 -8.87 -28.74
C ASP A 55 -25.05 -9.25 -27.47
N VAL A 56 -25.44 -8.61 -26.36
CA VAL A 56 -24.95 -8.94 -25.04
C VAL A 56 -25.55 -10.30 -24.67
N SER A 57 -24.90 -11.35 -25.16
CA SER A 57 -24.98 -12.67 -24.54
C SER A 57 -24.45 -12.54 -23.12
N SER A 58 -25.33 -12.11 -22.21
CA SER A 58 -25.08 -11.89 -20.79
C SER A 58 -25.12 -13.22 -20.03
N SER A 59 -24.47 -14.24 -20.59
CA SER A 59 -24.46 -15.60 -20.05
C SER A 59 -23.06 -16.16 -19.85
N SER A 60 -22.01 -15.48 -20.34
CA SER A 60 -20.63 -15.97 -20.24
C SER A 60 -19.86 -15.47 -19.01
N SER A 61 -20.35 -14.44 -18.29
CA SER A 61 -19.60 -13.86 -17.17
C SER A 61 -19.66 -14.67 -15.87
N SER A 62 -20.60 -15.63 -15.76
CA SER A 62 -20.74 -16.50 -14.58
C SER A 62 -19.88 -17.76 -14.68
N SER A 63 -19.73 -18.32 -15.88
CA SER A 63 -18.92 -19.51 -16.12
C SER A 63 -17.42 -19.22 -15.98
N ASP A 64 -16.95 -18.09 -16.49
CA ASP A 64 -15.53 -17.74 -16.48
C ASP A 64 -15.03 -17.35 -15.08
N VAL A 65 -15.86 -16.67 -14.27
CA VAL A 65 -15.51 -16.37 -12.87
C VAL A 65 -15.51 -17.63 -12.01
N ALA A 66 -16.43 -18.56 -12.26
CA ALA A 66 -16.49 -19.83 -11.54
C ALA A 66 -15.30 -20.74 -11.89
N ALA A 67 -14.87 -20.77 -13.15
CA ALA A 67 -13.72 -21.55 -13.58
C ALA A 67 -12.40 -21.04 -12.97
N GLU A 68 -12.19 -19.72 -12.95
CA GLU A 68 -11.02 -19.10 -12.32
C GLU A 68 -11.02 -19.31 -10.80
N GLU A 69 -12.17 -19.15 -10.14
CA GLU A 69 -12.30 -19.43 -8.71
C GLU A 69 -12.01 -20.91 -8.40
N ALA A 70 -12.56 -21.83 -9.18
CA ALA A 70 -12.38 -23.27 -9.00
C ALA A 70 -10.94 -23.72 -9.26
N ALA A 71 -10.18 -23.04 -10.12
CA ALA A 71 -8.76 -23.31 -10.34
C ALA A 71 -7.88 -22.77 -9.19
N ALA A 72 -8.26 -21.64 -8.58
CA ALA A 72 -7.51 -21.01 -7.50
C ALA A 72 -7.89 -21.56 -6.10
N ALA A 73 -9.14 -21.94 -5.87
CA ALA A 73 -9.65 -22.51 -4.62
C ALA A 73 -8.80 -23.69 -4.08
N PRO A 74 -8.39 -24.69 -4.88
CA PRO A 74 -7.55 -25.79 -4.41
C PRO A 74 -6.10 -25.37 -4.14
N LYS A 75 -5.67 -24.18 -4.58
CA LYS A 75 -4.34 -23.62 -4.27
C LYS A 75 -4.34 -22.90 -2.91
N ILE A 76 -5.51 -22.48 -2.41
CA ILE A 76 -5.66 -21.83 -1.11
C ILE A 76 -5.45 -22.86 0.01
N GLY A 77 -4.66 -22.49 1.02
CA GLY A 77 -4.28 -23.35 2.13
C GLY A 77 -3.06 -24.22 1.88
N LYS A 78 -2.58 -24.32 0.63
CA LYS A 78 -1.37 -25.09 0.30
C LYS A 78 -0.10 -24.32 0.66
N ARG A 79 0.95 -25.09 0.91
CA ARG A 79 2.30 -24.57 1.12
C ARG A 79 2.92 -24.21 -0.21
N VAL A 80 3.54 -23.05 -0.25
CA VAL A 80 4.20 -22.51 -1.44
C VAL A 80 5.65 -22.20 -1.13
N ARG A 81 6.51 -22.41 -2.12
CA ARG A 81 7.90 -21.99 -2.08
C ARG A 81 8.11 -20.95 -3.16
N VAL A 82 8.60 -19.78 -2.77
CA VAL A 82 8.91 -18.72 -3.71
C VAL A 82 10.18 -19.08 -4.47
N THR A 83 10.14 -19.09 -5.79
CA THR A 83 11.31 -19.36 -6.65
C THR A 83 11.87 -18.07 -7.24
N ALA A 84 11.01 -17.11 -7.54
CA ALA A 84 11.39 -15.81 -8.06
C ALA A 84 12.08 -14.93 -6.98
N PRO A 85 13.02 -14.04 -7.38
CA PRO A 85 13.60 -13.06 -6.48
C PRO A 85 12.63 -11.90 -6.23
N VAL A 86 11.76 -12.04 -5.23
CA VAL A 86 10.81 -10.99 -4.82
C VAL A 86 11.29 -10.29 -3.56
N ARG A 87 11.37 -8.95 -3.58
CA ARG A 87 11.79 -8.11 -2.45
C ARG A 87 10.59 -7.38 -1.87
N VAL A 88 10.44 -7.44 -0.55
CA VAL A 88 9.28 -6.89 0.14
C VAL A 88 9.72 -5.88 1.20
N HIS A 89 9.03 -4.73 1.22
CA HIS A 89 9.39 -3.58 2.05
C HIS A 89 8.36 -3.21 3.13
N HIS A 90 7.21 -3.89 3.19
CA HIS A 90 6.16 -3.57 4.17
C HIS A 90 6.30 -4.32 5.50
N VAL A 91 7.38 -5.09 5.70
CA VAL A 91 7.59 -5.82 6.94
C VAL A 91 8.17 -4.88 7.99
N SER A 92 7.42 -4.60 9.06
CA SER A 92 7.77 -3.59 10.08
C SER A 92 9.12 -3.81 10.78
N LYS A 93 9.68 -5.01 10.72
CA LYS A 93 10.92 -5.39 11.40
C LYS A 93 12.10 -5.68 10.47
N ALA A 94 11.83 -5.88 9.18
CA ALA A 94 12.83 -6.14 8.14
C ALA A 94 12.45 -5.31 6.92
N PRO A 95 12.94 -4.06 6.81
CA PRO A 95 12.51 -3.12 5.78
C PRO A 95 12.91 -3.57 4.37
N VAL A 96 13.82 -4.53 4.25
CA VAL A 96 14.24 -5.15 2.99
C VAL A 96 14.34 -6.64 3.24
N LEU A 97 13.35 -7.38 2.76
CA LEU A 97 13.30 -8.82 2.91
C LEU A 97 13.15 -9.49 1.55
N ASP A 98 14.10 -10.38 1.25
CA ASP A 98 14.08 -11.18 0.03
C ASP A 98 13.32 -12.49 0.31
N LEU A 99 12.25 -12.74 -0.44
CA LEU A 99 11.38 -13.91 -0.25
C LEU A 99 11.89 -15.16 -0.98
N ARG A 100 12.99 -15.08 -1.72
CA ARG A 100 13.49 -16.17 -2.55
C ARG A 100 13.79 -17.42 -1.71
N GLY A 101 13.19 -18.54 -2.09
CA GLY A 101 13.35 -19.83 -1.43
C GLY A 101 12.53 -20.00 -0.15
N MET A 102 11.83 -18.97 0.29
CA MET A 102 11.03 -19.00 1.51
C MET A 102 9.75 -19.81 1.32
N LYS A 103 9.31 -20.48 2.39
CA LYS A 103 8.06 -21.22 2.41
C LYS A 103 6.98 -20.40 3.10
N GLY A 104 5.80 -20.37 2.50
CA GLY A 104 4.62 -19.70 3.02
C GLY A 104 3.37 -20.53 2.81
N VAL A 105 2.23 -20.03 3.28
CA VAL A 105 0.91 -20.65 3.09
C VAL A 105 0.01 -19.66 2.37
N VAL A 106 -0.62 -20.10 1.28
CA VAL A 106 -1.61 -19.26 0.57
C VAL A 106 -2.84 -19.12 1.46
N LYS A 107 -3.19 -17.89 1.83
CA LYS A 107 -4.39 -17.62 2.65
C LYS A 107 -5.60 -17.23 1.84
N GLN A 108 -5.41 -16.48 0.75
CA GLN A 108 -6.52 -15.90 0.01
C GLN A 108 -6.16 -15.68 -1.46
N TYR A 109 -7.16 -15.85 -2.32
CA TYR A 109 -7.14 -15.38 -3.71
C TYR A 109 -7.96 -14.08 -3.81
N VAL A 110 -7.34 -13.01 -4.31
CA VAL A 110 -7.89 -11.65 -4.41
C VAL A 110 -8.36 -11.33 -5.83
N GLY A 111 -8.24 -12.28 -6.77
CA GLY A 111 -8.73 -12.11 -8.15
C GLY A 111 -10.26 -12.02 -8.25
N ILE A 112 -10.98 -12.48 -7.23
CA ILE A 112 -12.44 -12.43 -7.18
C ILE A 112 -12.86 -11.84 -5.83
N TRP A 113 -13.73 -10.85 -5.88
CA TRP A 113 -14.30 -10.22 -4.69
C TRP A 113 -15.81 -10.13 -4.82
N LYS A 114 -16.53 -10.81 -3.92
CA LYS A 114 -18.00 -10.83 -3.89
C LYS A 114 -18.62 -11.14 -5.27
N GLY A 115 -18.06 -12.13 -5.96
CA GLY A 115 -18.50 -12.55 -7.31
C GLY A 115 -18.11 -11.60 -8.45
N LYS A 116 -17.32 -10.55 -8.18
CA LYS A 116 -16.78 -9.66 -9.22
C LYS A 116 -15.31 -10.00 -9.48
N ARG A 117 -14.96 -10.12 -10.76
CA ARG A 117 -13.56 -10.25 -11.20
C ARG A 117 -12.83 -8.93 -10.95
N ILE A 118 -11.74 -8.99 -10.20
CA ILE A 118 -10.83 -7.86 -9.98
C ILE A 118 -9.61 -8.06 -10.88
N THR A 119 -9.12 -6.98 -11.48
CA THR A 119 -7.88 -6.95 -12.27
C THR A 119 -6.65 -6.83 -11.37
N ALA A 120 -6.52 -7.72 -10.38
CA ALA A 120 -5.39 -7.73 -9.46
C ALA A 120 -4.18 -8.37 -10.15
N ASN A 121 -3.09 -7.63 -10.27
CA ASN A 121 -1.85 -8.11 -10.89
C ASN A 121 -1.14 -9.19 -10.05
N LEU A 122 -1.36 -9.21 -8.72
CA LEU A 122 -0.76 -10.16 -7.77
C LEU A 122 -1.91 -10.74 -6.92
N PRO A 123 -2.65 -11.74 -7.43
CA PRO A 123 -3.90 -12.14 -6.81
C PRO A 123 -3.71 -13.08 -5.61
N PHE A 124 -2.55 -13.71 -5.42
CA PHE A 124 -2.35 -14.65 -4.32
C PHE A 124 -1.79 -13.96 -3.08
N LYS A 125 -2.56 -13.95 -2.00
CA LYS A 125 -2.10 -13.48 -0.69
C LYS A 125 -1.50 -14.65 0.09
N VAL A 126 -0.19 -14.61 0.27
CA VAL A 126 0.59 -15.64 0.95
C VAL A 126 1.03 -15.14 2.32
N GLU A 127 0.80 -15.93 3.36
CA GLU A 127 1.33 -15.71 4.70
C GLU A 127 2.70 -16.36 4.83
N PHE A 128 3.66 -15.58 5.32
CA PHE A 128 5.00 -16.03 5.65
C PHE A 128 5.25 -15.89 7.14
N GLU A 129 5.96 -16.86 7.70
CA GLU A 129 6.39 -16.86 9.09
C GLU A 129 7.92 -16.89 9.14
N ILE A 130 8.53 -15.83 9.67
CA ILE A 130 9.99 -15.69 9.74
C ILE A 130 10.44 -15.59 11.18
N ARG A 131 11.48 -16.34 11.52
CA ARG A 131 12.26 -16.14 12.73
C ARG A 131 13.40 -15.20 12.39
N VAL A 132 13.29 -13.95 12.84
CA VAL A 132 14.36 -12.94 12.68
C VAL A 132 15.28 -13.06 13.89
N ASP A 133 16.58 -13.12 13.65
CA ASP A 133 17.58 -13.22 14.71
C ASP A 133 17.46 -12.02 15.66
N GLY A 134 17.23 -12.29 16.95
CA GLY A 134 16.95 -11.27 17.97
C GLY A 134 15.47 -11.12 18.36
N GLN A 135 14.59 -12.02 17.94
CA GLN A 135 13.20 -12.10 18.40
C GLN A 135 12.84 -13.51 18.85
N ASP A 136 12.23 -13.62 20.03
CA ASP A 136 11.70 -14.90 20.55
C ASP A 136 10.46 -15.37 19.77
N LYS A 137 9.75 -14.43 19.12
CA LYS A 137 8.47 -14.70 18.45
C LYS A 137 8.58 -14.58 16.93
N PRO A 138 8.05 -15.57 16.17
CA PRO A 138 8.02 -15.48 14.73
C PRO A 138 7.16 -14.32 14.24
N VAL A 139 7.69 -13.57 13.27
CA VAL A 139 7.00 -12.46 12.61
C VAL A 139 6.18 -13.03 11.46
N ARG A 140 4.87 -12.80 11.51
CA ARG A 140 3.94 -13.15 10.45
C ARG A 140 3.67 -11.92 9.60
N PHE A 141 3.78 -12.07 8.29
CA PHE A 141 3.41 -11.02 7.34
C PHE A 141 2.79 -11.64 6.09
N PHE A 142 2.07 -10.82 5.35
CA PHE A 142 1.41 -11.24 4.11
C PHE A 142 2.08 -10.59 2.92
N ALA A 143 2.35 -11.32 1.85
CA ALA A 143 2.78 -10.76 0.58
C ALA A 143 1.82 -11.19 -0.53
N HIS A 144 1.64 -10.33 -1.53
CA HIS A 144 0.87 -10.64 -2.71
C HIS A 144 1.83 -11.13 -3.79
N LEU A 145 1.57 -12.31 -4.35
CA LEU A 145 2.39 -12.94 -5.37
C LEU A 145 1.54 -13.36 -6.57
N ARG A 146 2.20 -13.57 -7.70
CA ARG A 146 1.67 -14.23 -8.91
C ARG A 146 1.93 -15.72 -8.87
N GLU A 147 1.17 -16.46 -9.67
CA GLU A 147 1.36 -17.92 -9.82
C GLU A 147 2.75 -18.27 -10.34
N ASP A 148 3.34 -17.44 -11.20
CA ASP A 148 4.65 -17.69 -11.80
C ASP A 148 5.82 -17.47 -10.83
N GLU A 149 5.57 -16.83 -9.69
CA GLU A 149 6.62 -16.46 -8.73
C GLU A 149 6.86 -17.55 -7.67
N PHE A 150 5.94 -18.51 -7.54
CA PHE A 150 5.99 -19.56 -6.54
C PHE A 150 5.59 -20.93 -7.07
N GLU A 151 6.12 -21.96 -6.44
CA GLU A 151 5.77 -23.35 -6.71
C GLU A 151 5.00 -23.93 -5.52
N LEU A 152 3.97 -24.72 -5.80
CA LEU A 152 3.25 -25.45 -4.75
C LEU A 152 4.12 -26.63 -4.30
N VAL A 153 4.46 -26.65 -3.02
CA VAL A 153 5.13 -27.80 -2.41
C VAL A 153 4.01 -28.73 -1.96
N GLY A 154 3.78 -29.82 -2.70
CA GLY A 154 2.85 -30.86 -2.28
C GLY A 154 3.30 -31.44 -0.95
N ASP A 155 2.45 -31.37 0.07
CA ASP A 155 2.61 -32.18 1.27
C ASP A 155 2.19 -33.60 0.87
N GLN A 156 3.17 -34.45 0.58
CA GLN A 156 2.99 -35.89 0.40
C GLN A 156 2.93 -36.58 1.76
#